data_AF-R7T6A3-F1
#
_entry.id   AF-R7T6A3-F1
#
_cell.length_a   1.000
_cell.length_b   1.000
_cell.length_c   1.000
_cell.angle_alpha   90.00
_cell.angle_beta   90.00
_cell.angle_gamma   90.00
#
_symmetry.space_group_name_H-M   'P 1'
#
loop_
_entity.id
_entity.type
_entity.pdbx_description
1 polymer ?
#
loop_
_entity_poly.entity_id
_entity_poly.type
_entity_poly.pdbx_seq_one_letter_code
_entity_poly.pdbx_strand_id
1 'polypeptide(L)'
;QEASAMEAWQQYEALTASLSQDLCEQLRLVLEPTQASKMRGDYRTGKRLNMRKVIPYIASQFRKDKIWLRRTQPSKREYQVMVAVDDSSSMADNHSKQV
;
A
#
# COMPACT_ATOMS: atom_id res chain seq x y z
N GLN A 1 -1.38 -36.04 -16.03
CA GLN A 1 -2.16 -35.01 -15.32
C GLN A 1 -1.32 -33.75 -15.09
N GLU A 2 -0.11 -33.86 -14.53
CA GLU A 2 0.78 -32.69 -14.34
C GLU A 2 1.12 -31.93 -15.64
N ALA A 3 1.40 -32.65 -16.73
CA ALA A 3 1.70 -32.01 -18.02
C ALA A 3 0.54 -31.13 -18.55
N SER A 4 -0.71 -31.59 -18.37
CA SER A 4 -1.89 -30.83 -18.79
C SER A 4 -2.17 -29.64 -17.86
N ALA A 5 -1.92 -29.78 -16.56
CA ALA A 5 -2.01 -28.67 -15.63
C ALA A 5 -0.97 -27.58 -15.94
N MET A 6 0.24 -27.97 -16.33
CA MET A 6 1.31 -27.04 -16.69
C MET A 6 1.02 -26.32 -18.01
N GLU A 7 0.45 -27.01 -18.99
CA GLU A 7 -0.01 -26.39 -20.23
C GLU A 7 -1.13 -25.38 -19.97
N ALA A 8 -2.14 -25.73 -19.16
CA ALA A 8 -3.21 -24.82 -18.77
C ALA A 8 -2.66 -23.58 -18.02
N TRP A 9 -1.69 -23.78 -17.12
CA TRP A 9 -1.02 -22.67 -16.43
C TRP A 9 -0.37 -21.68 -17.41
N GLN A 10 0.41 -22.19 -18.37
CA GLN A 10 1.07 -21.35 -19.38
C GLN A 10 0.06 -20.59 -20.24
N GLN A 11 -1.04 -21.23 -20.62
CA GLN A 11 -2.11 -20.59 -21.38
C GLN A 11 -2.74 -19.45 -20.58
N TYR A 12 -3.12 -19.67 -19.32
CA TYR A 12 -3.71 -18.62 -18.48
C TYR A 12 -2.72 -17.51 -18.14
N GLU A 13 -1.45 -17.83 -17.91
CA GLU A 13 -0.39 -16.85 -17.72
C GLU A 13 -0.26 -15.95 -18.95
N ALA A 14 -0.22 -16.53 -20.16
CA ALA A 14 -0.16 -15.76 -21.40
C ALA A 14 -1.42 -14.90 -21.61
N LEU A 15 -2.61 -15.45 -21.36
CA LEU A 15 -3.89 -14.74 -21.51
C LEU A 15 -4.02 -13.57 -20.53
N THR A 16 -3.50 -13.71 -19.30
CA THR A 16 -3.65 -12.71 -18.23
C THR A 16 -2.43 -11.81 -18.06
N ALA A 17 -1.37 -11.98 -18.87
CA ALA A 17 -0.09 -11.27 -18.72
C ALA A 17 -0.26 -9.75 -18.75
N SER A 18 -1.01 -9.22 -19.72
CA SER A 18 -1.24 -7.77 -19.85
C SER A 18 -2.02 -7.20 -18.67
N LEU A 19 -3.13 -7.83 -18.29
CA LEU A 19 -3.94 -7.43 -17.13
C LEU A 19 -3.15 -7.49 -15.82
N SER A 20 -2.31 -8.51 -15.67
CA SER A 20 -1.44 -8.65 -14.50
C SER A 20 -0.41 -7.53 -14.43
N GLN A 21 0.16 -7.14 -15.58
CA GLN A 21 1.10 -6.03 -15.66
C GLN A 21 0.44 -4.68 -15.33
N ASP A 22 -0.74 -4.42 -15.90
CA ASP A 22 -1.50 -3.20 -15.61
C ASP A 22 -1.87 -3.10 -14.12
N LEU A 23 -2.32 -4.21 -13.52
CA LEU A 23 -2.61 -4.29 -12.10
C LEU A 23 -1.36 -4.03 -11.25
N CYS A 24 -0.20 -4.58 -11.63
CA CYS A 24 1.06 -4.33 -10.93
C CYS A 24 1.41 -2.85 -10.88
N GLU A 25 1.26 -2.13 -11.99
CA GLU A 25 1.55 -0.69 -12.03
C GLU A 25 0.54 0.13 -11.23
N GLN A 26 -0.75 -0.22 -11.28
CA GLN A 26 -1.77 0.41 -10.44
C GLN A 26 -1.49 0.19 -8.95
N LEU A 27 -1.16 -1.05 -8.57
CA LEU A 27 -0.82 -1.38 -7.19
C LEU A 27 0.48 -0.70 -6.77
N ARG A 28 1.47 -0.56 -7.65
CA ARG A 28 2.68 0.20 -7.34
C ARG A 28 2.33 1.64 -6.99
N LEU A 29 1.53 2.33 -7.79
CA LEU A 29 1.13 3.73 -7.51
C LEU A 29 0.42 3.90 -6.17
N VAL A 30 -0.37 2.90 -5.74
CA VAL A 30 -1.20 2.98 -4.52
C VAL A 30 -0.50 2.43 -3.29
N LEU A 31 0.25 1.34 -3.44
CA LEU A 31 0.91 0.61 -2.35
C LEU A 31 2.33 1.13 -2.09
N GLU A 32 2.98 1.77 -3.07
CA GLU A 32 4.27 2.40 -2.86
C GLU A 32 4.10 3.43 -1.73
N PRO A 33 4.79 3.23 -0.60
CA PRO A 33 4.61 4.10 0.55
C PRO A 33 4.99 5.50 0.10
N THR A 34 4.03 6.44 0.15
CA THR A 34 4.37 7.86 0.10
C THR A 34 5.42 8.06 1.19
N GLN A 35 6.66 8.30 0.78
CA GLN A 35 7.89 8.05 1.56
C GLN A 35 7.89 8.70 2.95
N ALA A 36 7.03 9.69 3.15
CA ALA A 36 6.70 10.18 4.46
C ALA A 36 5.25 10.67 4.55
N SER A 37 4.34 9.84 5.06
CA SER A 37 2.94 10.22 5.31
C SER A 37 2.72 10.70 6.76
N LYS A 38 3.51 10.20 7.71
CA LYS A 38 3.36 10.50 9.14
C LYS A 38 4.06 11.79 9.54
N MET A 39 3.45 12.49 10.50
CA MET A 39 3.94 13.77 11.02
C MET A 39 5.08 13.55 12.03
N ARG A 40 6.25 14.13 11.78
CA ARG A 40 7.39 14.21 12.71
C ARG A 40 7.60 15.66 13.14
N GLY A 41 8.00 15.89 14.39
CA GLY A 41 8.21 17.24 14.94
C GLY A 41 9.62 17.79 14.82
N ASP A 42 9.88 18.84 15.60
CA ASP A 42 11.17 19.51 15.76
C ASP A 42 11.67 20.32 14.56
N TYR A 43 10.72 20.81 13.77
CA TYR A 43 11.02 21.72 12.68
C TYR A 43 10.69 23.16 13.05
N ARG A 44 11.45 24.11 12.50
CA ARG A 44 11.19 25.56 12.59
C ARG A 44 9.97 26.00 11.78
N THR A 45 9.57 25.22 10.78
CA THR A 45 8.40 25.47 9.93
C THR A 45 7.73 24.16 9.54
N GLY A 46 6.43 24.17 9.23
CA GLY A 46 5.69 22.99 8.81
C GLY A 46 4.23 23.29 8.53
N LYS A 47 3.44 22.26 8.22
CA LYS A 47 2.00 22.41 7.91
C LYS A 47 1.10 22.32 9.14
N ARG A 48 1.62 21.88 10.28
CA ARG A 48 0.85 21.67 11.51
C ARG A 48 1.71 21.94 12.73
N LEU A 49 1.11 22.49 13.78
CA LEU A 49 1.78 22.77 15.05
C LEU A 49 1.74 21.55 15.99
N ASN A 50 2.81 21.34 16.74
CA ASN A 50 2.81 20.42 17.88
C ASN A 50 2.19 21.14 19.09
N MET A 51 0.91 20.85 19.36
CA MET A 51 0.16 21.53 20.44
C MET A 51 0.82 21.43 21.81
N ARG A 52 1.57 20.35 22.10
CA ARG A 52 2.31 20.21 23.36
C ARG A 52 3.47 21.19 23.51
N LYS A 53 3.98 21.76 22.41
CA LYS A 53 5.13 22.68 22.39
C LYS A 53 4.75 24.16 22.33
N VAL A 54 3.46 24.48 22.17
CA VAL A 54 2.98 25.87 22.09
C VAL A 54 3.26 26.63 23.39
N ILE A 55 2.93 26.05 24.55
CA ILE A 55 3.14 26.70 25.85
C ILE A 55 4.63 26.98 26.12
N PRO A 56 5.56 26.01 25.99
CA PRO A 56 7.00 26.27 26.13
C PRO A 56 7.56 27.30 25.14
N TYR A 57 7.00 27.39 23.92
CA TYR A 57 7.42 28.36 22.91
C TYR A 57 7.08 29.79 23.33
N ILE A 58 5.84 30.03 23.73
CA ILE A 58 5.38 31.34 24.24
C ILE A 58 6.18 31.71 25.49
N ALA A 59 6.27 30.80 26.47
CA ALA A 59 7.01 31.03 27.72
C ALA A 59 8.51 31.31 27.49
N SER A 60 9.08 30.83 26.39
CA SER A 60 10.48 31.11 26.01
C SER A 60 10.70 32.44 25.29
N GLN A 61 9.69 33.30 25.17
CA GLN A 61 9.72 34.50 24.31
C GLN A 61 10.08 34.13 22.87
N PHE A 62 9.37 33.14 22.32
CA PHE A 62 9.50 32.67 20.94
C PHE A 62 10.86 32.05 20.57
N ARG A 63 11.73 31.74 21.56
CA ARG A 63 13.06 31.15 21.32
C ARG A 63 13.03 29.65 21.00
N LYS A 64 12.12 28.88 21.60
CA LYS A 64 11.95 27.43 21.33
C LYS A 64 11.14 27.18 20.06
N ASP A 65 11.63 27.68 18.92
CA ASP A 65 10.95 27.81 17.62
C ASP A 65 10.69 26.49 16.86
N LYS A 66 11.28 25.37 17.31
CA LYS A 66 11.08 24.03 16.73
C LYS A 66 9.76 23.38 17.16
N ILE A 67 8.65 24.05 16.87
CA ILE A 67 7.29 23.63 17.26
C ILE A 67 6.49 22.97 16.13
N TRP A 68 7.04 22.94 14.92
CA TRP A 68 6.29 22.50 13.75
C TRP A 68 6.48 21.01 13.48
N LEU A 69 5.43 20.43 12.89
CA LEU A 69 5.40 19.07 12.39
C LEU A 69 5.48 19.08 10.85
N ARG A 70 6.23 18.14 10.27
CA ARG A 70 6.29 17.86 8.83
C ARG A 70 5.99 16.39 8.55
N ARG A 71 5.46 16.09 7.37
CA ARG A 71 5.31 14.71 6.90
C ARG A 71 6.65 14.19 6.41
N THR A 72 7.48 13.72 7.34
CA THR A 72 8.84 13.19 7.07
C THR A 72 9.08 11.81 7.67
N GLN A 73 8.09 11.22 8.36
CA GLN A 73 8.20 9.88 8.93
C GLN A 73 7.67 8.83 7.93
N PRO A 74 8.50 7.87 7.51
CA PRO A 74 8.06 6.75 6.67
C PRO A 74 6.96 5.93 7.35
N SER A 75 5.96 5.51 6.58
CA SER A 75 4.98 4.51 7.02
C SER A 75 5.15 3.24 6.20
N LYS A 76 5.87 2.26 6.74
CA LYS A 76 5.88 0.91 6.16
C LYS A 76 4.51 0.28 6.45
N ARG A 77 3.76 -0.05 5.40
CA ARG A 77 2.52 -0.84 5.49
C ARG A 77 2.87 -2.26 5.05
N GLU A 78 2.46 -3.25 5.82
CA GLU A 78 2.56 -4.67 5.43
C GLU A 78 1.17 -5.12 4.98
N TYR A 79 1.10 -5.78 3.83
CA TYR A 79 -0.15 -6.23 3.22
C TYR A 79 -0.15 -7.77 3.20
N GLN A 80 -1.28 -8.37 3.56
CA GLN A 80 -1.52 -9.80 3.47
C GLN A 80 -2.75 -10.02 2.59
N VAL A 81 -2.59 -10.79 1.52
CA VAL A 81 -3.67 -11.13 0.57
C VAL A 81 -3.87 -12.64 0.63
N MET A 82 -5.11 -13.06 0.93
CA MET A 82 -5.50 -14.47 0.98
C MET A 82 -6.46 -14.75 -0.18
N VAL A 83 -6.13 -15.74 -1.00
CA VAL A 83 -6.98 -16.22 -2.09
C VAL A 83 -7.53 -17.58 -1.69
N ALA A 84 -8.85 -17.69 -1.60
CA ALA A 84 -9.53 -18.95 -1.39
C ALA A 84 -10.08 -19.45 -2.73
N VAL A 85 -9.84 -20.72 -3.05
CA VAL A 85 -10.31 -21.37 -4.27
C VAL A 85 -11.37 -22.40 -3.88
N ASP A 86 -12.54 -22.32 -4.52
CA ASP A 86 -13.61 -23.30 -4.36
C ASP A 86 -13.32 -24.54 -5.22
N ASP A 87 -13.34 -25.72 -4.61
CA ASP A 87 -13.13 -27.04 -5.25
C ASP A 87 -14.39 -27.93 -5.17
N SER A 88 -15.57 -27.31 -4.99
CA SER A 88 -16.84 -28.02 -5.00
C SER A 88 -17.26 -28.51 -6.39
N SER A 89 -18.16 -29.50 -6.46
CA SER A 89 -18.70 -30.03 -7.72
C SER A 89 -19.39 -28.96 -8.59
N SER A 90 -20.01 -27.95 -7.97
CA SER A 90 -20.65 -26.84 -8.69
C SER A 90 -19.70 -26.03 -9.55
N MET A 91 -18.40 -26.00 -9.21
CA MET A 91 -17.39 -25.34 -10.03
C MET A 91 -17.11 -26.08 -11.35
N ALA A 92 -17.46 -27.38 -11.44
CA ALA A 92 -17.33 -28.16 -12.67
C ALA A 92 -18.56 -28.03 -13.60
N ASP A 93 -19.75 -27.84 -13.03
CA ASP A 93 -21.01 -27.74 -13.78
C ASP A 93 -21.25 -26.34 -14.37
N ASN A 94 -20.57 -25.33 -13.84
CA ASN A 94 -20.65 -23.97 -14.35
C ASN A 94 -19.55 -23.73 -15.40
N HIS A 95 -19.85 -22.99 -16.48
CA HIS A 95 -18.87 -22.57 -17.49
C HIS A 95 -17.78 -21.61 -16.95
N SER A 96 -17.68 -21.45 -15.63
CA SER A 96 -16.69 -20.62 -14.92
C SER A 96 -15.23 -21.02 -15.15
N LYS A 97 -14.97 -22.17 -15.78
CA LYS A 97 -13.61 -22.62 -16.15
C LYS A 97 -13.15 -22.15 -17.54
N GLN A 98 -14.06 -21.61 -18.36
CA GLN A 98 -13.73 -21.14 -19.71
C GLN A 98 -13.60 -19.62 -19.74
N VAL A 99 -12.42 -19.16 -20.12
CA VAL A 99 -12.10 -17.78 -20.52
C VAL A 99 -11.45 -17.83 -21.89
#